data_AF-A0A1G1YLW8-F1
#
_entry.id   AF-A0A1G1YLW8-F1
#
_cell.length_a   1.000
_cell.length_b   1.000
_cell.length_c   1.000
_cell.angle_alpha   90.00
_cell.angle_beta   90.00
_cell.angle_gamma   90.00
#
_symmetry.space_group_name_H-M   'P 1'
#
loop_
_entity.id
_entity.type
_entity.pdbx_description
1 polymer ?
#
loop_
_entity_poly.entity_id
_entity_poly.type
_entity_poly.pdbx_seq_one_letter_code
_entity_poly.pdbx_strand_id
1 'polypeptide(L)'
;MLMDQQIQPTSPAKKVSPKDVFMHLLAIVTLYGSAVGFVVLLFQYINILIPDVLDPGGYYAKQSAYQSIRWAIASLVVVFPTYIAMNWMLNKSYMKEPEKRNLRIRKWLTYFTLFIASVIIIGDFVTLIYNLLGGELTTRFLLKITTVFFVAGSIFYYYFWDLKRHNIEE
;
A
#
# COMPACT_ATOMS: atom_id res chain seq x y z
N MET A 1 56.28 20.22 22.65
CA MET A 1 55.78 20.37 21.27
C MET A 1 54.55 19.49 21.14
N LEU A 2 53.42 19.99 21.64
CA LEU A 2 52.13 19.29 21.64
C LEU A 2 51.42 19.75 20.37
N MET A 3 51.23 18.84 19.41
CA MET A 3 50.50 19.13 18.19
C MET A 3 49.00 19.10 18.52
N ASP A 4 48.36 20.27 18.43
CA ASP A 4 46.91 20.45 18.53
C ASP A 4 46.20 19.58 17.50
N GLN A 5 45.61 18.49 17.99
CA GLN A 5 44.72 17.63 17.23
C GLN A 5 43.40 18.39 16.99
N GLN A 6 43.32 19.05 15.84
CA GLN A 6 42.12 19.72 15.32
C GLN A 6 40.94 18.72 15.32
N ILE A 7 40.02 18.89 16.27
CA ILE A 7 38.75 18.19 16.33
C ILE A 7 37.92 18.70 15.14
N GLN A 8 37.75 17.86 14.12
CA GLN A 8 36.84 18.15 13.01
C GLN A 8 35.43 18.40 13.58
N PRO A 9 34.73 19.50 13.19
CA PRO A 9 33.38 19.73 13.66
C PRO A 9 32.48 18.60 13.16
N THR A 10 31.93 17.81 14.08
CA THR A 10 30.92 16.82 13.77
C THR A 10 29.73 17.54 13.15
N SER A 11 29.53 17.36 11.84
CA SER A 11 28.39 17.93 11.12
C SER A 11 27.12 17.60 11.90
N PRO A 12 26.30 18.60 12.30
CA PRO A 12 25.15 18.35 13.15
C PRO A 12 24.20 17.45 12.36
N ALA A 13 23.97 16.23 12.86
CA ALA A 13 23.03 15.29 12.28
C ALA A 13 21.69 16.01 12.01
N LYS A 14 21.40 16.24 10.73
CA LYS A 14 20.26 17.04 10.28
C LYS A 14 18.98 16.36 10.77
N LYS A 15 18.34 16.97 11.78
CA LYS A 15 17.16 16.42 12.46
C LYS A 15 16.03 16.19 11.45
N VAL A 16 15.33 15.06 11.60
CA VAL A 16 14.13 14.72 10.82
C VAL A 16 13.11 15.84 10.95
N SER A 17 12.69 16.45 9.84
CA SER A 17 11.67 17.49 9.88
C SER A 17 10.28 16.87 10.03
N PRO A 18 9.34 17.48 10.79
CA PRO A 18 7.94 17.06 10.80
C PRO A 18 7.32 16.97 9.40
N LYS A 19 7.78 17.84 8.47
CA LYS A 19 7.36 17.82 7.07
C LYS A 19 7.74 16.50 6.37
N ASP A 20 8.91 15.97 6.68
CA ASP A 20 9.39 14.71 6.09
C ASP A 20 8.48 13.57 6.55
N VAL A 21 8.18 13.50 7.85
CA VAL A 21 7.26 12.48 8.40
C VAL A 21 5.88 12.58 7.76
N PHE A 22 5.34 13.80 7.63
CA PHE A 22 4.03 14.01 7.00
C PHE A 22 3.99 13.53 5.54
N MET A 23 4.99 13.87 4.72
CA MET A 23 5.05 13.43 3.31
C MET A 23 5.10 11.90 3.18
N HIS A 24 5.84 11.24 4.07
CA HIS A 24 5.96 9.78 4.10
C HIS A 24 4.66 9.10 4.56
N LEU A 25 4.00 9.61 5.61
CA LEU A 25 2.70 9.12 6.05
C LEU A 25 1.63 9.31 4.98
N LEU A 26 1.60 10.48 4.33
CA LEU A 26 0.65 10.76 3.26
C LEU A 26 0.86 9.80 2.07
N ALA A 27 2.11 9.48 1.73
CA ALA A 27 2.41 8.49 0.70
C ALA A 27 1.87 7.09 1.05
N ILE A 28 2.01 6.65 2.31
CA ILE A 28 1.44 5.37 2.77
C ILE A 28 -0.09 5.40 2.71
N VAL A 29 -0.71 6.44 3.25
CA VAL A 29 -2.18 6.56 3.29
C VAL A 29 -2.75 6.57 1.88
N THR A 30 -2.12 7.28 0.95
CA THR A 30 -2.57 7.35 -0.45
C THR A 30 -2.29 6.05 -1.21
N LEU A 31 -1.21 5.32 -0.90
CA LEU A 31 -0.99 3.97 -1.42
C LEU A 31 -2.14 3.03 -1.03
N TYR A 32 -2.42 2.91 0.27
CA TYR A 32 -3.45 2.01 0.77
C TYR A 32 -4.86 2.48 0.39
N GLY A 33 -5.12 3.78 0.39
CA GLY A 33 -6.39 4.33 -0.10
C GLY A 33 -6.64 3.98 -1.56
N SER A 34 -5.60 4.06 -2.41
CA SER A 34 -5.70 3.63 -3.82
C SER A 34 -5.91 2.12 -3.93
N ALA A 35 -5.16 1.33 -3.17
CA ALA A 35 -5.31 -0.12 -3.16
C ALA A 35 -6.72 -0.56 -2.74
N VAL A 36 -7.26 0.03 -1.68
CA VAL A 36 -8.64 -0.22 -1.21
C VAL A 36 -9.66 0.18 -2.27
N GLY A 37 -9.52 1.38 -2.87
CA GLY A 37 -10.40 1.81 -3.94
C GLY A 37 -10.41 0.84 -5.13
N PHE A 38 -9.23 0.34 -5.50
CA PHE A 38 -9.08 -0.65 -6.57
C PHE A 38 -9.70 -2.01 -6.22
N VAL A 39 -9.48 -2.52 -5.00
CA VAL A 39 -10.09 -3.77 -4.51
C VAL A 39 -11.61 -3.65 -4.49
N VAL A 40 -12.15 -2.54 -3.96
CA VAL A 40 -13.61 -2.29 -3.94
C VAL A 40 -14.17 -2.31 -5.36
N LEU A 41 -13.50 -1.66 -6.30
CA LEU A 41 -13.92 -1.61 -7.69
C LEU A 41 -13.97 -3.02 -8.31
N LEU A 42 -12.93 -3.83 -8.11
CA LEU A 42 -12.90 -5.23 -8.55
C LEU A 42 -13.98 -6.08 -7.88
N PHE A 43 -14.23 -5.89 -6.58
CA PHE A 43 -15.29 -6.58 -5.86
C PHE A 43 -16.67 -6.29 -6.46
N GLN A 44 -16.95 -5.04 -6.82
CA GLN A 44 -18.22 -4.68 -7.43
C GLN A 44 -18.34 -5.26 -8.84
N TYR A 45 -17.27 -5.29 -9.64
CA TYR A 45 -17.31 -5.99 -10.92
C TYR A 45 -17.57 -7.48 -10.75
N ILE A 46 -16.95 -8.14 -9.76
CA ILE A 46 -17.22 -9.56 -9.45
C ILE A 46 -18.69 -9.75 -9.07
N ASN A 47 -19.27 -8.88 -8.24
CA ASN A 47 -20.68 -8.96 -7.85
C ASN A 47 -21.64 -8.79 -9.04
N ILE A 48 -21.30 -7.96 -10.03
CA ILE A 48 -22.14 -7.72 -11.21
C ILE A 48 -22.02 -8.88 -12.21
N LEU A 49 -20.80 -9.39 -12.42
CA LEU A 49 -20.54 -10.47 -13.38
C LEU A 49 -21.01 -11.84 -12.88
N ILE A 50 -21.00 -12.06 -11.57
CA ILE A 50 -21.41 -13.31 -10.93
C ILE A 50 -22.46 -12.98 -9.85
N PRO A 51 -23.75 -12.88 -10.25
CA PRO A 51 -24.85 -12.59 -9.33
C PRO A 51 -24.96 -13.66 -8.24
N ASP A 52 -25.47 -13.28 -7.08
CA ASP A 52 -25.77 -14.24 -6.02
C ASP A 52 -26.91 -15.17 -6.45
N VAL A 53 -26.74 -16.46 -6.23
CA VAL A 53 -27.80 -17.46 -6.45
C VAL A 53 -29.02 -17.21 -5.56
N LEU A 54 -28.85 -16.48 -4.46
CA LEU A 54 -29.90 -16.10 -3.54
C LEU A 54 -30.63 -14.79 -3.91
N ASP A 55 -30.15 -14.03 -4.91
CA ASP A 55 -30.84 -12.84 -5.47
C ASP A 55 -30.93 -12.93 -7.01
N PRO A 56 -31.87 -13.73 -7.54
CA PRO A 56 -31.98 -13.98 -8.98
C PRO A 56 -32.32 -12.73 -9.80
N GLY A 57 -32.92 -11.71 -9.18
CA GLY A 57 -33.31 -10.45 -9.82
C GLY A 57 -32.20 -9.40 -9.82
N GLY A 58 -31.28 -9.43 -8.83
CA GLY A 58 -30.08 -8.61 -8.77
C GLY A 58 -30.30 -7.10 -8.81
N TYR A 59 -31.54 -6.61 -8.74
CA TYR A 59 -31.88 -5.21 -8.99
C TYR A 59 -31.34 -4.30 -7.88
N TYR A 60 -31.55 -4.69 -6.62
CA TYR A 60 -31.01 -3.99 -5.45
C TYR A 60 -29.50 -4.13 -5.34
N ALA A 61 -28.95 -5.30 -5.65
CA ALA A 61 -27.51 -5.55 -5.68
C ALA A 61 -26.78 -4.69 -6.73
N LYS A 62 -27.36 -4.53 -7.93
CA LYS A 62 -26.78 -3.72 -9.02
C LYS A 62 -26.82 -2.23 -8.71
N GLN A 63 -27.94 -1.71 -8.18
CA GLN A 63 -28.05 -0.30 -7.80
C GLN A 63 -26.98 0.09 -6.77
N SER A 64 -26.81 -0.74 -5.73
CA SER A 64 -25.79 -0.54 -4.70
C SER A 64 -24.37 -0.65 -5.28
N ALA A 65 -24.12 -1.65 -6.14
CA ALA A 65 -22.83 -1.83 -6.78
C ALA A 65 -22.44 -0.62 -7.64
N TYR A 66 -23.36 -0.04 -8.42
CA TYR A 66 -23.07 1.15 -9.22
C TYR A 66 -22.70 2.37 -8.38
N GLN A 67 -23.34 2.56 -7.22
CA GLN A 67 -22.96 3.62 -6.30
C GLN A 67 -21.55 3.41 -5.75
N SER A 68 -21.22 2.19 -5.32
CA SER A 68 -19.88 1.84 -4.85
C SER A 68 -18.82 1.99 -5.94
N ILE A 69 -19.13 1.63 -7.20
CA ILE A 69 -18.23 1.81 -8.34
C ILE A 69 -17.95 3.30 -8.57
N ARG A 70 -18.97 4.16 -8.59
CA ARG A 70 -18.79 5.61 -8.75
C ARG A 70 -17.90 6.18 -7.67
N TRP A 71 -18.10 5.76 -6.43
CA TRP A 71 -17.29 6.21 -5.30
C TRP A 71 -15.83 5.71 -5.38
N ALA A 72 -15.64 4.45 -5.75
CA ALA A 72 -14.31 3.86 -5.95
C ALA A 72 -13.54 4.55 -7.08
N ILE A 73 -14.19 4.81 -8.21
CA ILE A 73 -13.59 5.55 -9.34
C ILE A 73 -13.22 6.97 -8.91
N ALA A 74 -14.15 7.70 -8.27
CA ALA A 74 -13.89 9.05 -7.81
C ALA A 74 -12.71 9.11 -6.83
N SER A 75 -12.66 8.17 -5.89
CA SER A 75 -11.53 8.02 -4.96
C SER A 75 -10.22 7.75 -5.71
N LEU A 76 -10.18 6.77 -6.62
CA LEU A 76 -8.97 6.42 -7.38
C LEU A 76 -8.44 7.59 -8.21
N VAL A 77 -9.32 8.33 -8.89
CA VAL A 77 -8.95 9.49 -9.72
C VAL A 77 -8.25 10.58 -8.89
N VAL A 78 -8.49 10.66 -7.59
CA VAL A 78 -7.88 11.66 -6.71
C VAL A 78 -6.70 11.08 -5.94
N VAL A 79 -6.90 9.95 -5.28
CA VAL A 79 -5.95 9.37 -4.33
C VAL A 79 -4.74 8.78 -5.05
N PHE A 80 -4.94 8.13 -6.21
CA PHE A 80 -3.84 7.48 -6.93
C PHE A 80 -2.84 8.47 -7.53
N PRO A 81 -3.26 9.56 -8.22
CA PRO A 81 -2.32 10.60 -8.64
C PRO A 81 -1.61 11.27 -7.47
N THR A 82 -2.28 11.40 -6.32
CA THR A 82 -1.65 11.93 -5.10
C THR A 82 -0.53 11.02 -4.61
N TYR A 83 -0.73 9.70 -4.60
CA TYR A 83 0.32 8.73 -4.28
C TYR A 83 1.54 8.88 -5.20
N ILE A 84 1.31 8.94 -6.52
CA ILE A 84 2.39 9.13 -7.50
C ILE A 84 3.12 10.44 -7.25
N ALA A 85 2.39 11.54 -7.04
CA ALA A 85 2.97 12.85 -6.78
C ALA A 85 3.83 12.85 -5.50
N MET A 86 3.36 12.24 -4.41
CA MET A 86 4.12 12.14 -3.16
C MET A 86 5.40 11.33 -3.34
N ASN A 87 5.31 10.17 -3.99
CA ASN A 87 6.49 9.35 -4.30
C ASN A 87 7.48 10.09 -5.21
N TRP A 88 7.00 10.84 -6.20
CA TRP A 88 7.86 11.62 -7.08
C TRP A 88 8.56 12.75 -6.32
N MET A 89 7.84 13.47 -5.45
CA MET A 89 8.42 14.53 -4.60
C MET A 89 9.45 13.97 -3.61
N LEU A 90 9.16 12.82 -2.99
CA LEU A 90 10.11 12.10 -2.15
C LEU A 90 11.34 11.71 -2.96
N ASN A 91 11.17 11.09 -4.13
CA ASN A 91 12.28 10.65 -4.97
C ASN A 91 13.17 11.80 -5.45
N LYS A 92 12.56 12.91 -5.88
CA LYS A 92 13.26 14.13 -6.29
C LYS A 92 14.02 14.78 -5.14
N SER A 93 13.50 14.69 -3.91
CA SER A 93 14.17 15.22 -2.72
C SER A 93 15.44 14.43 -2.40
N TYR A 94 15.45 13.12 -2.62
CA TYR A 94 16.65 12.30 -2.40
C TYR A 94 17.76 12.54 -3.43
N MET A 95 17.42 12.88 -4.69
CA MET A 95 18.42 13.19 -5.72
C MET A 95 19.17 14.51 -5.46
N LYS A 96 18.56 15.45 -4.74
CA LYS A 96 19.15 16.78 -4.48
C LYS A 96 20.07 16.83 -3.26
N GLU A 97 19.83 15.99 -2.26
CA GLU A 97 20.63 15.94 -1.03
C GLU A 97 20.92 14.47 -0.67
N PRO A 98 21.95 13.83 -1.24
CA PRO A 98 22.31 12.44 -0.94
C PRO A 98 22.76 12.24 0.52
N GLU A 99 23.26 13.27 1.21
CA GLU A 99 23.56 13.23 2.65
C GLU A 99 22.30 13.22 3.54
N LYS A 100 21.14 13.63 3.01
CA LYS A 100 19.83 13.46 3.66
C LYS A 100 19.25 12.06 3.46
N ARG A 101 20.01 11.12 2.88
CA ARG A 101 19.62 9.71 2.73
C ARG A 101 19.48 9.11 4.12
N ASN A 102 18.35 9.39 4.76
CA ASN A 102 17.83 8.68 5.92
C ASN A 102 17.46 7.27 5.44
N LEU A 103 18.48 6.45 5.21
CA LEU A 103 18.37 5.00 5.02
C LEU A 103 17.46 4.42 6.11
N ARG A 104 17.53 4.99 7.33
CA ARG A 104 16.64 4.68 8.46
C ARG A 104 15.14 4.95 8.20
N ILE A 105 14.76 6.11 7.65
CA ILE A 105 13.35 6.45 7.42
C ILE A 105 12.79 5.61 6.27
N ARG A 106 13.54 5.49 5.17
CA ARG A 106 13.15 4.62 4.04
C ARG A 106 13.01 3.16 4.47
N LYS A 107 14.01 2.58 5.17
CA LYS A 107 13.94 1.22 5.69
C LYS A 107 12.73 1.07 6.62
N TRP A 108 12.54 1.97 7.60
CA TRP A 108 11.40 1.89 8.53
C TRP A 108 10.04 1.92 7.82
N LEU A 109 9.86 2.81 6.84
CA LEU A 109 8.61 2.87 6.07
C LEU A 109 8.37 1.64 5.20
N THR A 110 9.40 1.14 4.53
CA THR A 110 9.30 -0.10 3.75
C THR A 110 8.93 -1.27 4.65
N TYR A 111 9.55 -1.39 5.83
CA TYR A 111 9.17 -2.40 6.82
C TYR A 111 7.73 -2.22 7.32
N PHE A 112 7.27 -0.98 7.54
CA PHE A 112 5.89 -0.71 7.94
C PHE A 112 4.88 -1.11 6.86
N THR A 113 5.15 -0.79 5.59
CA THR A 113 4.33 -1.21 4.46
C THR A 113 4.30 -2.74 4.34
N LEU A 114 5.46 -3.40 4.46
CA LEU A 114 5.55 -4.87 4.44
C LEU A 114 4.82 -5.52 5.61
N PHE A 115 4.84 -4.89 6.79
CA PHE A 115 4.09 -5.35 7.95
C PHE A 115 2.58 -5.31 7.70
N ILE A 116 2.05 -4.16 7.25
CA ILE A 116 0.62 -4.04 6.92
C ILE A 116 0.22 -5.02 5.83
N ALA A 117 1.00 -5.14 4.75
CA ALA A 117 0.72 -6.07 3.67
C ALA A 117 0.70 -7.52 4.16
N SER A 118 1.64 -7.91 5.04
CA SER A 118 1.66 -9.23 5.68
C SER A 118 0.40 -9.48 6.52
N VAL A 119 -0.03 -8.50 7.33
CA VAL A 119 -1.24 -8.60 8.15
C VAL A 119 -2.48 -8.78 7.28
N ILE A 120 -2.58 -8.04 6.18
CA ILE A 120 -3.67 -8.17 5.21
C ILE A 120 -3.69 -9.59 4.61
N ILE A 121 -2.54 -10.08 4.15
CA ILE A 121 -2.40 -11.44 3.59
C ILE A 121 -2.81 -12.51 4.61
N ILE A 122 -2.38 -12.39 5.86
CA ILE A 122 -2.76 -13.32 6.94
C ILE A 122 -4.27 -13.27 7.18
N GLY A 123 -4.86 -12.08 7.28
CA GLY A 123 -6.31 -11.92 7.46
C GLY A 123 -7.11 -12.51 6.29
N ASP A 124 -6.59 -12.41 5.06
CA ASP A 124 -7.20 -12.97 3.86
C ASP A 124 -7.16 -14.51 3.87
N PHE A 125 -6.03 -15.11 4.30
CA PHE A 125 -5.94 -16.55 4.54
C PHE A 125 -6.92 -17.03 5.63
N VAL A 126 -7.03 -16.31 6.75
CA VAL A 126 -7.98 -16.64 7.82
C VAL A 126 -9.40 -16.63 7.26
N THR A 127 -9.75 -15.60 6.49
CA THR A 127 -11.06 -15.47 5.84
C THR A 127 -11.32 -16.64 4.89
N LEU A 128 -10.34 -17.01 4.06
CA LEU A 128 -10.42 -18.15 3.14
C LEU A 128 -10.74 -19.45 3.90
N ILE A 129 -9.97 -19.76 4.95
CA ILE A 129 -10.14 -20.98 5.74
C ILE A 129 -11.49 -20.97 6.49
N TYR A 130 -11.87 -19.84 7.08
CA TYR A 130 -13.15 -19.71 7.79
C TYR A 130 -14.34 -20.07 6.89
N ASN A 131 -14.41 -19.50 5.67
CA ASN A 131 -15.50 -19.78 4.74
C ASN A 131 -15.39 -21.17 4.11
N LEU A 132 -14.17 -21.69 3.91
CA LEU A 132 -13.95 -23.08 3.49
C LEU A 132 -14.52 -24.06 4.51
N LEU A 133 -14.27 -23.85 5.80
CA LEU A 133 -14.78 -24.69 6.88
C LEU A 133 -16.31 -24.57 7.04
N GLY A 134 -16.87 -23.40 6.75
CA GLY A 134 -18.32 -23.17 6.73
C GLY A 134 -19.05 -23.79 5.53
N GLY A 135 -18.33 -24.29 4.52
CA GLY A 135 -18.92 -24.81 3.27
C GLY A 135 -19.46 -23.73 2.34
N GLU A 136 -19.13 -22.45 2.58
CA GLU A 136 -19.66 -21.28 1.85
C GLU A 136 -18.75 -20.83 0.69
N LEU A 137 -17.92 -21.73 0.17
CA LEU A 137 -17.03 -21.44 -0.96
C LEU A 137 -17.81 -21.23 -2.25
N THR A 138 -18.20 -19.99 -2.47
CA THR A 138 -18.81 -19.53 -3.72
C THR A 138 -17.73 -19.01 -4.68
N THR A 139 -17.96 -19.10 -6.00
CA THR A 139 -17.03 -18.59 -7.02
C THR A 139 -16.71 -17.11 -6.81
N ARG A 140 -17.71 -16.31 -6.42
CA ARG A 140 -17.55 -14.89 -6.05
C ARG A 140 -16.56 -14.68 -4.91
N PHE A 141 -16.60 -15.55 -3.91
CA PHE A 141 -15.77 -15.45 -2.72
C PHE A 141 -14.32 -15.74 -3.08
N LEU A 142 -14.09 -16.82 -3.85
CA LEU A 142 -12.77 -17.17 -4.32
C LEU A 142 -12.13 -16.02 -5.13
N LEU A 143 -12.88 -15.41 -6.05
CA LEU A 143 -12.40 -14.28 -6.85
C LEU A 143 -12.10 -13.03 -6.02
N LYS A 144 -12.89 -12.74 -4.99
CA LYS A 144 -12.65 -11.63 -4.06
C LYS A 144 -11.38 -11.84 -3.26
N ILE A 145 -11.18 -13.06 -2.74
CA ILE A 145 -9.94 -13.39 -2.02
C ILE A 145 -8.74 -13.34 -2.96
N THR A 146 -8.80 -13.95 -4.15
CA THR A 146 -7.72 -13.84 -5.13
C THR A 146 -7.39 -12.40 -5.48
N THR A 147 -8.40 -11.52 -5.54
CA THR A 147 -8.19 -10.07 -5.75
C THR A 147 -7.39 -9.44 -4.62
N VAL A 148 -7.74 -9.71 -3.36
CA VAL A 148 -7.03 -9.17 -2.20
C VAL A 148 -5.60 -9.70 -2.15
N PHE A 149 -5.41 -11.01 -2.32
CA PHE A 149 -4.09 -11.63 -2.47
C PHE A 149 -3.25 -11.00 -3.56
N PHE A 150 -3.84 -10.77 -4.74
CA PHE A 150 -3.12 -10.19 -5.87
C PHE A 150 -2.65 -8.76 -5.56
N VAL A 151 -3.53 -7.92 -4.99
CA VAL A 151 -3.21 -6.53 -4.68
C VAL A 151 -2.21 -6.43 -3.54
N ALA A 152 -2.49 -7.09 -2.40
CA ALA A 152 -1.60 -7.08 -1.24
C ALA A 152 -0.26 -7.75 -1.56
N GLY A 153 -0.30 -8.86 -2.30
CA GLY A 153 0.89 -9.57 -2.77
C GLY A 153 1.73 -8.74 -3.74
N SER A 154 1.11 -7.97 -4.64
CA SER A 154 1.83 -7.07 -5.55
C SER A 154 2.54 -5.94 -4.79
N ILE A 155 1.86 -5.34 -3.81
CA ILE A 155 2.46 -4.32 -2.93
C ILE A 155 3.60 -4.92 -2.13
N PHE A 156 3.37 -6.06 -1.49
CA PHE A 156 4.40 -6.77 -0.73
C PHE A 156 5.61 -7.09 -1.60
N TYR A 157 5.39 -7.69 -2.78
CA TYR A 157 6.44 -8.06 -3.71
C TYR A 157 7.26 -6.86 -4.17
N TYR A 158 6.60 -5.78 -4.57
CA TYR A 158 7.26 -4.54 -4.98
C TYR A 158 8.18 -3.99 -3.89
N TYR A 159 7.66 -3.83 -2.67
CA TYR A 159 8.43 -3.27 -1.54
C TYR A 159 9.49 -4.23 -1.00
N PHE A 160 9.26 -5.54 -1.08
CA PHE A 160 10.23 -6.56 -0.69
C PHE A 160 11.41 -6.59 -1.68
N TRP A 161 11.12 -6.50 -2.98
CA TRP A 161 12.14 -6.43 -4.03
C TRP A 161 12.96 -5.14 -3.92
N ASP A 162 12.30 -4.01 -3.68
CA ASP A 162 12.96 -2.72 -3.42
C ASP A 162 13.92 -2.80 -2.21
N LEU A 163 13.47 -3.42 -1.11
CA LEU A 163 14.29 -3.66 0.07
C LEU A 163 15.53 -4.52 -0.24
N LYS A 164 15.34 -5.59 -1.03
CA LYS A 164 16.44 -6.50 -1.41
C LYS A 164 17.46 -5.78 -2.28
N ARG A 165 17.02 -4.95 -3.23
CA ARG A 165 17.92 -4.23 -4.14
C ARG A 165 18.78 -3.21 -3.41
N HIS A 166 18.21 -2.48 -2.44
CA HIS A 166 18.93 -1.47 -1.67
C HIS A 166 19.84 -2.02 -0.56
N ASN A 167 19.61 -3.25 -0.07
CA ASN A 167 20.48 -3.91 0.91
C ASN A 167 21.73 -4.56 0.29
N ILE A 168 21.81 -4.70 -1.04
CA ILE A 168 22.96 -5.31 -1.74
C ILE A 168 24.04 -4.26 -2.09
N GLU A 169 23.74 -2.96 -1.93
CA GLU A 169 24.65 -1.84 -2.23
C GLU A 169 25.35 -1.24 -0.98
N GLU A 170 25.18 -1.85 0.20
CA GLU A 170 25.94 -1.57 1.43
C GLU A 170 27.05 -2.62 1.64
#